data_AF-A0A1H7KHH7-F1
#
_entry.id   AF-A0A1H7KHH7-F1
#
_cell.length_a   1.000
_cell.length_b   1.000
_cell.length_c   1.000
_cell.angle_alpha   90.00
_cell.angle_beta   90.00
_cell.angle_gamma   90.00
#
_symmetry.space_group_name_H-M   'P 1'
#
loop_
_entity.id
_entity.type
_entity.pdbx_description
1 polymer ?
#
loop_
_entity_poly.entity_id
_entity_poly.type
_entity_poly.pdbx_seq_one_letter_code
_entity_poly.pdbx_strand_id
1 'polypeptide(L)'
;MDCPKCGGAMTDGVLTGSGKSGTGVQWITKEYRMKHAFPPMTPKALEEAQRISLRMAELNTHMADVFWVCRKCGVIMAELPRIKEENSHE
;
A
#
# COMPACT_ATOMS: atom_id res chain seq x y z
N MET A 1 -1.76 -13.73 3.01
CA MET A 1 -1.03 -13.50 4.28
C MET A 1 -2.06 -13.16 5.35
N ASP A 2 -1.84 -13.64 6.57
CA ASP A 2 -2.71 -13.34 7.70
C ASP A 2 -2.19 -12.13 8.48
N CYS A 3 -3.12 -11.32 8.99
CA CYS A 3 -2.77 -10.14 9.76
C CYS A 3 -2.17 -10.54 11.12
N PRO A 4 -0.96 -10.07 11.45
CA PRO A 4 -0.29 -10.45 12.70
C PRO A 4 -1.03 -9.95 13.95
N LYS A 5 -1.92 -8.95 13.82
CA LYS A 5 -2.68 -8.38 14.94
C LYS A 5 -3.97 -9.13 15.24
N CYS A 6 -4.69 -9.62 14.22
CA CYS A 6 -6.07 -10.11 14.41
C CYS A 6 -6.40 -11.40 13.65
N GLY A 7 -5.43 -12.00 12.95
CA GLY A 7 -5.59 -13.21 12.14
C GLY A 7 -6.50 -13.03 10.91
N GLY A 8 -6.95 -11.81 10.62
CA GLY A 8 -7.76 -11.52 9.43
C GLY A 8 -6.93 -11.55 8.16
N ALA A 9 -7.55 -11.90 7.03
CA ALA A 9 -6.88 -11.87 5.73
C ALA A 9 -6.36 -10.47 5.38
N MET A 10 -5.14 -10.42 4.84
CA MET A 10 -4.56 -9.20 4.30
C MET A 10 -4.70 -9.15 2.79
N THR A 11 -5.03 -7.97 2.26
CA THR A 11 -5.19 -7.69 0.84
C THR A 11 -3.99 -6.92 0.33
N ASP A 12 -3.44 -7.32 -0.82
CA ASP A 12 -2.30 -6.66 -1.45
C ASP A 12 -2.72 -5.47 -2.33
N GLY A 13 -1.85 -4.48 -2.39
CA GLY A 13 -2.09 -3.26 -3.14
C GLY A 13 -0.87 -2.38 -3.27
N VAL A 14 -1.09 -1.25 -3.95
CA VAL A 14 -0.04 -0.32 -4.34
C VAL A 14 -0.36 1.07 -3.82
N LEU A 15 0.69 1.83 -3.51
CA LEU A 15 0.55 3.25 -3.22
C LEU A 15 0.53 4.05 -4.52
N THR A 16 -0.36 5.04 -4.56
CA THR A 16 -0.48 6.02 -5.63
C THR A 16 -0.39 7.42 -5.04
N GLY A 17 0.31 8.34 -5.71
CA GLY A 17 0.43 9.72 -5.25
C GLY A 17 -0.89 10.48 -5.38
N SER A 18 -1.25 11.30 -4.37
CA SER A 18 -2.42 12.18 -4.49
C SER A 18 -2.04 13.40 -5.34
N GLY A 19 -2.60 13.51 -6.55
CA GLY A 19 -2.25 14.53 -7.55
C GLY A 19 -2.55 16.00 -7.21
N LYS A 20 -2.98 16.36 -5.99
CA LYS A 20 -3.16 17.76 -5.56
C LYS A 20 -2.68 17.95 -4.14
N SER A 21 -1.69 18.84 -3.97
CA SER A 21 -1.12 19.35 -2.71
C SER A 21 -0.59 18.27 -1.75
N GLY A 22 0.74 18.13 -1.73
CA GLY A 22 1.47 17.05 -1.07
C GLY A 22 1.15 16.85 0.40
N THR A 23 1.00 15.56 0.77
CA THR A 23 1.18 14.90 2.09
C THR A 23 0.35 13.62 2.21
N GLY A 24 -0.59 13.37 1.29
CA GLY A 24 -1.37 12.13 1.23
C GLY A 24 -0.84 11.14 0.19
N VAL A 25 -0.83 9.86 0.54
CA VAL A 25 -0.70 8.76 -0.44
C VAL A 25 -1.95 7.88 -0.34
N GLN A 26 -2.36 7.32 -1.47
CA GLN A 26 -3.55 6.48 -1.54
C GLN A 26 -3.13 5.05 -1.82
N TRP A 27 -3.62 4.12 -1.00
CA TRP A 27 -3.53 2.70 -1.27
C TRP A 27 -4.73 2.25 -2.09
N ILE A 28 -4.49 1.45 -3.13
CA ILE A 28 -5.52 0.80 -3.94
C ILE A 28 -5.17 -0.69 -4.14
N THR A 29 -6.17 -1.53 -4.37
CA THR A 29 -5.94 -2.96 -4.58
C THR A 29 -5.08 -3.21 -5.83
N LYS A 30 -4.24 -4.25 -5.78
CA LYS A 30 -3.44 -4.67 -6.93
C LYS A 30 -4.34 -5.13 -8.09
N GLU A 31 -5.44 -5.81 -7.77
CA GLU A 31 -6.44 -6.24 -8.74
C GLU A 31 -6.98 -5.07 -9.57
N TYR A 32 -7.35 -3.96 -8.92
CA TYR A 32 -7.80 -2.77 -9.62
C TYR A 32 -6.70 -2.20 -10.51
N ARG A 33 -5.46 -2.11 -10.00
CA ARG A 33 -4.32 -1.60 -10.78
C ARG A 33 -4.01 -2.44 -12.03
N MET A 34 -4.25 -3.75 -11.98
CA MET A 34 -4.07 -4.64 -13.13
C MET A 34 -5.17 -4.45 -14.19
N LYS A 35 -6.40 -4.15 -13.76
CA LYS A 35 -7.53 -3.91 -14.68
C LYS A 35 -7.53 -2.49 -15.25
N HIS A 36 -7.01 -1.52 -14.51
CA HIS A 36 -7.13 -0.10 -14.82
C HIS A 36 -5.77 0.60 -14.90
N ALA A 37 -5.54 1.28 -16.03
CA ALA A 37 -4.31 2.03 -16.28
C ALA A 37 -4.21 3.33 -15.45
N PHE A 38 -5.32 3.81 -14.88
CA PHE A 38 -5.40 5.12 -14.22
C PHE A 38 -5.84 5.03 -12.76
N PRO A 39 -5.47 6.01 -11.92
CA PRO A 39 -6.00 6.14 -10.57
C PRO A 39 -7.54 6.31 -10.57
N PRO A 40 -8.24 5.79 -9.56
CA PRO A 40 -9.69 5.92 -9.47
C PRO A 40 -10.10 7.38 -9.22
N MET A 41 -10.93 7.95 -10.11
CA MET A 41 -11.40 9.35 -10.03
C MET A 41 -12.91 9.49 -9.83
N THR A 42 -13.68 8.41 -10.00
CA THR A 42 -15.14 8.40 -9.82
C THR A 42 -15.53 7.65 -8.55
N PRO A 43 -16.68 7.95 -7.92
CA PRO A 43 -17.14 7.21 -6.75
C PRO A 43 -17.18 5.68 -6.96
N LYS A 44 -17.66 5.23 -8.12
CA LYS A 44 -17.69 3.82 -8.50
C LYS A 44 -16.27 3.21 -8.59
N ALA A 45 -15.34 3.93 -9.23
CA ALA A 45 -13.96 3.49 -9.33
C ALA A 45 -13.27 3.44 -7.96
N LEU A 46 -13.62 4.36 -7.04
CA LEU A 46 -13.07 4.39 -5.69
C LEU A 46 -13.52 3.18 -4.86
N GLU A 47 -14.78 2.78 -5.01
CA GLU A 47 -15.32 1.57 -4.39
C GLU A 47 -14.66 0.31 -4.97
N GLU A 48 -14.55 0.21 -6.29
CA GLU A 48 -13.89 -0.91 -6.97
C GLU A 48 -12.41 -1.04 -6.59
N ALA A 49 -11.71 0.09 -6.48
CA ALA A 49 -10.31 0.14 -6.05
C ALA A 49 -10.11 -0.13 -4.55
N GLN A 50 -11.20 -0.19 -3.79
CA GLN A 50 -11.23 -0.30 -2.32
C GLN A 50 -10.27 0.68 -1.62
N ARG A 51 -10.22 1.92 -2.14
CA ARG A 51 -9.21 2.93 -1.79
C ARG A 51 -9.12 3.18 -0.29
N ILE A 52 -7.90 3.31 0.22
CA ILE A 52 -7.60 3.83 1.57
C ILE A 52 -6.69 5.05 1.44
N SER A 53 -7.03 6.12 2.16
CA SER A 53 -6.19 7.31 2.27
C SER A 53 -5.22 7.16 3.43
N LEU A 54 -3.93 7.34 3.18
CA LEU A 54 -2.85 7.21 4.17
C LEU A 54 -2.09 8.54 4.26
N ARG A 55 -1.64 8.87 5.47
CA ARG A 55 -0.73 10.00 5.67
C ARG A 55 0.69 9.54 5.45
N MET A 56 1.51 10.30 4.73
CA MET A 56 2.89 9.92 4.42
C MET A 56 3.73 9.69 5.70
N ALA A 57 3.46 10.42 6.78
CA ALA A 57 4.13 10.25 8.07
C ALA A 57 3.86 8.88 8.74
N GLU A 58 2.82 8.17 8.34
CA GLU A 58 2.49 6.82 8.83
C GLU A 58 3.20 5.71 8.02
N LEU A 59 3.86 6.09 6.93
CA LEU A 59 4.48 5.18 5.98
C LEU A 59 5.99 5.42 5.98
N ASN A 60 6.68 4.75 6.90
CA ASN A 60 8.15 4.70 6.92
C ASN A 60 8.69 3.74 5.83
N THR A 61 8.17 3.88 4.60
CA THR A 61 8.20 2.83 3.57
C THR A 61 8.64 3.37 2.21
N HIS A 62 9.58 4.32 2.20
CA HIS A 62 10.12 4.93 0.98
C HIS A 62 10.72 3.94 -0.05
N MET A 63 10.82 2.66 0.31
CA MET A 63 11.44 1.63 -0.52
C MET A 63 10.57 0.38 -0.76
N ALA A 64 9.34 0.31 -0.25
CA ALA A 64 8.54 -0.91 -0.41
C ALA A 64 7.75 -0.91 -1.73
N ASP A 65 7.84 -2.03 -2.46
CA ASP A 65 7.11 -2.22 -3.72
C ASP A 65 5.69 -2.77 -3.53
N VAL A 66 5.45 -3.46 -2.41
CA VAL A 66 4.18 -4.12 -2.12
C VAL A 66 3.70 -3.77 -0.72
N PHE A 67 2.43 -3.36 -0.64
CA PHE A 67 1.75 -3.01 0.60
C PHE A 67 0.55 -3.92 0.81
N TRP A 68 0.42 -4.47 2.02
CA TRP A 68 -0.74 -5.24 2.42
C TRP A 68 -1.54 -4.50 3.48
N VAL A 69 -2.86 -4.58 3.39
CA VAL A 69 -3.77 -4.01 4.39
C VAL A 69 -4.68 -5.09 4.95
N CYS A 70 -4.79 -5.15 6.27
CA CYS A 70 -5.83 -5.91 6.95
C CYS A 70 -7.11 -5.08 7.03
N ARG A 71 -8.15 -5.48 6.28
CA ARG A 71 -9.45 -4.78 6.27
C ARG A 71 -10.21 -4.87 7.60
N LYS A 72 -9.90 -5.87 8.43
CA LYS A 72 -10.56 -6.08 9.72
C LYS A 72 -10.07 -5.12 10.80
N CYS A 73 -8.77 -4.78 10.81
CA CYS A 73 -8.18 -3.99 11.90
C CYS A 73 -7.32 -2.80 11.45
N GLY A 74 -7.20 -2.56 10.15
CA GLY A 74 -6.50 -1.40 9.59
C GLY A 74 -4.97 -1.49 9.59
N VAL A 75 -4.39 -2.61 10.02
CA VAL A 75 -2.93 -2.80 10.00
C VAL A 75 -2.43 -2.80 8.57
N ILE A 76 -1.36 -2.04 8.35
CA ILE A 76 -0.64 -1.95 7.07
C ILE A 76 0.72 -2.57 7.25
N MET A 77 1.11 -3.42 6.31
CA MET A 77 2.45 -3.98 6.22
C MET A 77 3.03 -3.65 4.85
N ALA A 78 4.34 -3.53 4.81
CA ALA A 78 5.08 -3.34 3.58
C ALA A 78 6.26 -4.30 3.58
N GLU A 79 6.55 -4.91 2.44
CA GLU A 79 7.75 -5.72 2.27
C GLU A 79 8.88 -4.74 1.95
N LEU A 80 9.79 -4.58 2.92
CA LEU A 80 10.99 -3.80 2.70
C LEU A 80 11.91 -4.61 1.78
N PRO A 81 12.53 -4.00 0.76
CA PRO A 81 13.51 -4.67 -0.06
C PRO A 81 14.62 -5.14 0.87
N ARG A 82 15.05 -6.39 0.68
CA ARG A 82 16.20 -6.93 1.42
C ARG A 82 17.37 -6.00 1.16
N ILE A 83 17.77 -5.22 2.16
CA ILE A 83 19.04 -4.54 2.14
C ILE A 83 20.04 -5.67 2.02
N LYS A 84 20.71 -5.78 0.86
CA LYS A 84 21.90 -6.62 0.77
C LYS A 84 22.83 -6.05 1.83
N GLU A 85 23.09 -6.81 2.90
CA GLU A 85 24.21 -6.51 3.79
C GLU A 85 25.44 -6.48 2.88
N GLU A 86 25.91 -5.27 2.54
CA GLU A 86 27.24 -5.14 1.97
C GLU A 86 28.19 -5.57 3.08
N ASN A 87 28.74 -6.78 2.91
CA ASN A 87 29.85 -7.30 3.68
C ASN A 87 30.92 -6.22 3.79
N SER A 88 30.96 -5.54 4.93
CA SER A 88 31.98 -4.59 5.30
C SER A 88 33.11 -5.35 5.98
N HIS A 89 33.80 -6.19 5.21
CA HIS A 89 35.05 -6.81 5.64
C HIS A 89 35.87 -7.19 4.40
N GLU A 90 36.79 -6.31 4.01
CA GLU A 90 38.13 -6.64 3.49
C GLU A 90 39.07 -5.45 3.75
#